data_AF-A0A840L8H5-F1
#
_entry.id   AF-A0A840L8H5-F1
#
_cell.length_a   1.000
_cell.length_b   1.000
_cell.length_c   1.000
_cell.angle_alpha   90.00
_cell.angle_beta   90.00
_cell.angle_gamma   90.00
#
_symmetry.space_group_name_H-M   'P 1'
#
loop_
_entity.id
_entity.type
_entity.pdbx_description
1 polymer ?
#
loop_
_entity_poly.entity_id
_entity_poly.type
_entity_poly.pdbx_seq_one_letter_code
_entity_poly.pdbx_strand_id
1 'polypeptide(L)'
;MKFLAAAALLLCANLSLAQSATSTATPAKKEMIAKLLTLQSQSYDQLARSLMQQPLGNLMQGAGAALQQVPAEKREATAKAIEADIKKFVDDNAPMIKDKAVKIAPGTVGTLLDERFSEDELKQLLAWLESPVYKKFSQINGELQKALGDKLLAETAPTLETRFKALQQSVGKHLGIAPPAASSAPAAKPAKK
;
A
#
# COMPACT_ATOMS: atom_id res chain seq x y z
N MET A 1 -7.02 73.31 -20.71
CA MET A 1 -8.36 73.21 -20.09
C MET A 1 -9.17 72.16 -20.86
N LYS A 2 -9.51 71.06 -20.16
CA LYS A 2 -10.83 70.42 -20.12
C LYS A 2 -11.50 69.83 -21.41
N PHE A 3 -11.84 68.53 -21.24
CA PHE A 3 -12.93 67.73 -21.82
C PHE A 3 -12.68 67.06 -23.19
N LEU A 4 -13.06 65.80 -23.48
CA LEU A 4 -13.48 64.60 -22.74
C LEU A 4 -13.68 63.50 -23.82
N ALA A 5 -13.23 62.27 -23.53
CA ALA A 5 -13.80 60.96 -23.90
C ALA A 5 -14.39 60.67 -25.31
N ALA A 6 -13.84 59.64 -25.97
CA ALA A 6 -14.53 58.34 -26.20
C ALA A 6 -13.64 57.44 -27.08
N ALA A 7 -13.01 56.42 -26.47
CA ALA A 7 -12.35 55.34 -27.20
C ALA A 7 -12.92 54.01 -26.69
N ALA A 8 -13.59 53.31 -27.59
CA ALA A 8 -14.19 52.01 -27.38
C ALA A 8 -13.18 50.87 -27.63
N LEU A 9 -13.42 49.77 -26.93
CA LEU A 9 -12.94 48.40 -27.18
C LEU A 9 -11.43 48.12 -27.06
N LEU A 10 -11.05 47.43 -25.98
CA LEU A 10 -10.21 46.23 -26.08
C LEU A 10 -10.45 45.34 -24.84
N LEU A 11 -11.22 44.28 -25.10
CA LEU A 11 -11.52 43.20 -24.19
C LEU A 11 -10.26 42.34 -24.01
N CYS A 12 -9.57 42.50 -22.88
CA CYS A 12 -8.55 41.57 -22.40
C CYS A 12 -8.80 41.31 -20.91
N ALA A 13 -9.79 40.47 -20.63
CA ALA A 13 -10.01 39.92 -19.29
C ALA A 13 -9.57 38.46 -19.28
N ASN A 14 -8.25 38.23 -19.21
CA ASN A 14 -7.70 37.00 -18.62
C ASN A 14 -7.64 37.19 -17.10
N LEU A 15 -8.81 37.33 -16.46
CA LEU A 15 -8.91 37.20 -15.01
C LEU A 15 -9.21 35.73 -14.73
N SER A 16 -8.16 35.00 -14.37
CA SER A 16 -8.19 33.70 -13.72
C SER A 16 -9.34 33.64 -12.72
N LEU A 17 -10.28 32.71 -12.91
CA LEU A 17 -11.23 32.32 -11.88
C LEU A 17 -10.47 31.62 -10.74
N ALA A 18 -9.87 32.40 -9.86
CA ALA A 18 -9.75 32.00 -8.46
C ALA A 18 -11.07 32.37 -7.80
N GLN A 19 -12.10 31.57 -8.05
CA GLN A 19 -13.32 31.66 -7.27
C GLN A 19 -12.96 31.20 -5.87
N SER A 20 -12.69 32.16 -4.99
CA SER A 20 -12.64 31.93 -3.56
C SER A 20 -13.94 31.25 -3.16
N ALA A 21 -13.87 29.94 -2.91
CA ALA A 21 -14.96 29.20 -2.30
C ALA A 21 -15.25 29.87 -0.96
N THR A 22 -16.28 30.71 -0.92
CA THR A 22 -16.85 31.19 0.33
C THR A 22 -17.53 29.98 0.94
N SER A 23 -16.86 29.38 1.91
CA SER A 23 -17.30 28.22 2.67
C SER A 23 -18.57 28.55 3.46
N THR A 24 -19.71 28.41 2.78
CA THR A 24 -21.00 28.17 3.40
C THR A 24 -21.42 26.77 2.95
N ALA A 25 -20.86 25.76 3.60
CA ALA A 25 -21.19 24.36 3.33
C ALA A 25 -22.71 24.18 3.36
N THR A 26 -23.29 23.95 2.19
CA THR A 26 -24.73 23.70 2.04
C THR A 26 -25.09 22.42 2.82
N PRO A 27 -26.34 22.27 3.27
CA PRO A 27 -26.80 21.01 3.86
C PRO A 27 -26.53 19.81 2.95
N ALA A 28 -26.75 19.95 1.64
CA ALA A 28 -26.52 18.91 0.64
C ALA A 28 -25.04 18.48 0.57
N LYS A 29 -24.11 19.44 0.57
CA LYS A 29 -22.69 19.14 0.57
C LYS A 29 -22.24 18.40 1.83
N LYS A 30 -22.77 18.77 3.00
CA LYS A 30 -22.48 18.07 4.27
C LYS A 30 -22.99 16.64 4.26
N GLU A 31 -24.18 16.39 3.70
CA GLU A 31 -24.72 15.04 3.54
C GLU A 31 -23.85 14.17 2.63
N MET A 32 -23.37 14.73 1.50
CA MET A 32 -22.45 14.02 0.60
C MET A 32 -21.14 13.67 1.29
N ILE A 33 -20.57 14.59 2.06
CA ILE A 33 -19.36 14.34 2.86
C ILE A 33 -19.63 13.22 3.89
N ALA A 34 -20.74 13.28 4.63
CA ALA A 34 -21.09 12.25 5.60
C ALA A 34 -21.23 10.85 4.95
N LYS A 35 -21.84 10.79 3.76
CA LYS A 35 -21.94 9.55 2.97
C LYS A 35 -20.57 9.04 2.55
N LEU A 36 -19.68 9.92 2.09
CA LEU A 36 -18.32 9.56 1.71
C LEU A 36 -17.51 9.03 2.90
N LEU A 37 -17.60 9.68 4.06
CA LEU A 37 -16.96 9.22 5.29
C LEU A 37 -17.49 7.84 5.72
N THR A 38 -18.78 7.58 5.54
CA THR A 38 -19.39 6.27 5.81
C THR A 38 -18.85 5.20 4.86
N LEU A 39 -18.76 5.50 3.56
CA LEU A 39 -18.15 4.59 2.57
C LEU A 39 -16.68 4.29 2.88
N GLN A 40 -15.94 5.29 3.38
CA GLN A 40 -14.54 5.14 3.76
C GLN A 40 -14.34 4.48 5.12
N SER A 41 -15.38 4.29 5.93
CA SER A 41 -15.26 3.75 7.30
C SER A 41 -14.56 2.40 7.38
N GLN A 42 -14.70 1.55 6.36
CA GLN A 42 -14.00 0.25 6.28
C GLN A 42 -12.47 0.40 6.23
N SER A 43 -11.95 1.52 5.73
CA SER A 43 -10.51 1.79 5.71
C SER A 43 -9.96 2.12 7.10
N TYR A 44 -10.80 2.55 8.05
CA TYR A 44 -10.35 2.90 9.40
C TYR A 44 -9.90 1.70 10.21
N ASP A 45 -10.40 0.49 9.91
CA ASP A 45 -9.89 -0.74 10.51
C ASP A 45 -8.43 -1.00 10.10
N GLN A 46 -8.10 -0.77 8.83
CA GLN A 46 -6.72 -0.91 8.34
C GLN A 46 -5.82 0.20 8.88
N LEU A 47 -6.33 1.44 8.96
CA LEU A 47 -5.62 2.54 9.59
C LEU A 47 -5.29 2.22 11.05
N ALA A 48 -6.27 1.76 11.83
CA ALA A 48 -6.08 1.39 13.23
C ALA A 48 -4.99 0.33 13.40
N ARG A 49 -5.01 -0.71 12.56
CA ARG A 49 -3.97 -1.75 12.55
C ARG A 49 -2.60 -1.17 12.19
N SER A 50 -2.52 -0.33 11.15
CA SER A 50 -1.26 0.27 10.69
C SER A 50 -0.59 1.16 11.75
N LEU A 51 -1.38 1.87 12.56
CA LEU A 51 -0.87 2.70 13.65
C LEU A 51 -0.17 1.87 14.73
N MET A 52 -0.61 0.63 14.93
CA MET A 52 0.00 -0.29 15.89
C MET A 52 1.15 -1.11 15.28
N GLN A 53 1.20 -1.27 13.95
CA GLN A 53 2.23 -2.09 13.30
C GLN A 53 3.66 -1.61 13.57
N GLN A 54 3.91 -0.29 13.53
CA GLN A 54 5.24 0.28 13.79
C GLN A 54 5.77 -0.06 15.20
N PRO A 55 5.06 0.29 16.28
CA PRO A 55 5.53 -0.03 17.63
C PRO A 55 5.60 -1.54 17.90
N LEU A 56 4.65 -2.32 17.39
CA LEU A 56 4.67 -3.78 17.54
C LEU A 56 5.81 -4.45 16.75
N GLY A 57 6.16 -3.92 15.58
CA GLY A 57 7.32 -4.39 14.82
C GLY A 57 8.62 -4.21 15.59
N ASN A 58 8.81 -3.06 16.23
CA ASN A 58 9.98 -2.80 17.08
C ASN A 58 10.01 -3.76 18.29
N LEU A 59 8.85 -4.00 18.91
CA LEU A 59 8.71 -4.96 20.01
C LEU A 59 9.09 -6.38 19.56
N MET A 60 8.61 -6.83 18.39
CA MET A 60 8.93 -8.16 17.85
C MET A 60 10.42 -8.33 17.53
N GLN A 61 11.09 -7.28 17.01
CA GLN A 61 12.53 -7.33 16.78
C GLN A 61 13.31 -7.50 18.09
N GLY A 62 12.96 -6.74 19.12
CA GLY A 62 13.54 -6.87 20.46
C GLY A 62 13.26 -8.25 21.08
N ALA A 63 12.04 -8.74 20.94
CA ALA A 63 11.63 -10.07 21.38
C ALA A 63 12.44 -11.18 20.67
N GLY A 64 12.69 -11.03 19.36
CA GLY A 64 13.53 -11.97 18.60
C GLY A 64 14.96 -12.06 19.13
N ALA A 65 15.56 -10.91 19.49
CA ALA A 65 16.89 -10.88 20.11
C ALA A 65 16.89 -11.52 21.50
N ALA A 66 15.86 -11.24 22.32
CA ALA A 66 15.72 -11.83 23.66
C ALA A 66 15.46 -13.35 23.61
N LEU A 67 14.68 -13.83 22.62
CA LEU A 67 14.41 -15.26 22.41
C LEU A 67 15.67 -16.08 22.16
N GLN A 68 16.74 -15.48 21.62
CA GLN A 68 18.03 -16.19 21.47
C GLN A 68 18.67 -16.55 22.81
N GLN A 69 18.35 -15.80 23.87
CA GLN A 69 18.84 -16.06 25.23
C GLN A 69 17.98 -17.05 26.01
N VAL A 70 16.80 -17.42 25.49
CA VAL A 70 15.93 -18.44 26.09
C VAL A 70 16.47 -19.84 25.78
N PRO A 71 16.38 -20.82 26.72
CA PRO A 71 16.75 -22.21 26.44
C PRO A 71 16.01 -22.77 25.23
N ALA A 72 16.69 -23.56 24.40
CA ALA A 72 16.20 -23.99 23.08
C ALA A 72 14.84 -24.68 23.16
N GLU A 73 14.65 -25.55 24.16
CA GLU A 73 13.43 -26.30 24.44
C GLU A 73 12.24 -25.41 24.86
N LYS A 74 12.48 -24.15 25.25
CA LYS A 74 11.42 -23.18 25.62
C LYS A 74 11.19 -22.10 24.59
N ARG A 75 12.06 -21.96 23.58
CA ARG A 75 12.01 -20.86 22.59
C ARG A 75 10.69 -20.84 21.82
N GLU A 76 10.24 -21.99 21.31
CA GLU A 76 9.01 -22.05 20.51
C GLU A 76 7.77 -21.69 21.33
N ALA A 77 7.63 -22.26 22.52
CA ALA A 77 6.50 -21.94 23.41
C ALA A 77 6.50 -20.46 23.81
N THR A 78 7.69 -19.90 24.07
CA THR A 78 7.84 -18.47 24.41
C THR A 78 7.50 -17.59 23.22
N ALA A 79 7.95 -17.94 22.00
CA ALA A 79 7.61 -17.22 20.79
C ALA A 79 6.10 -17.20 20.53
N LYS A 80 5.43 -18.35 20.66
CA LYS A 80 3.96 -18.45 20.53
C LYS A 80 3.21 -17.62 21.58
N ALA A 81 3.70 -17.60 22.82
CA ALA A 81 3.11 -16.76 23.86
C ALA A 81 3.22 -15.26 23.51
N ILE A 82 4.40 -14.82 23.06
CA ILE A 82 4.61 -13.44 22.61
C ILE A 82 3.70 -13.08 21.42
N GLU A 83 3.58 -13.97 20.43
CA GLU A 83 2.66 -13.79 19.31
C GLU A 83 1.19 -13.68 19.76
N ALA A 84 0.78 -14.54 20.70
CA ALA A 84 -0.57 -14.51 21.25
C ALA A 84 -0.86 -13.21 22.00
N ASP A 85 0.08 -12.72 22.80
CA ASP A 85 -0.04 -11.45 23.53
C ASP A 85 -0.13 -10.27 22.57
N ILE A 86 0.70 -10.24 21.52
CA ILE A 86 0.64 -9.21 20.48
C ILE A 86 -0.70 -9.24 19.74
N LYS A 87 -1.17 -10.43 19.36
CA LYS A 87 -2.47 -10.58 18.71
C LYS A 87 -3.60 -10.08 19.61
N LYS A 88 -3.60 -10.49 20.88
CA LYS A 88 -4.58 -10.04 21.87
C LYS A 88 -4.55 -8.52 22.04
N PHE A 89 -3.36 -7.94 22.13
CA PHE A 89 -3.21 -6.49 22.22
C PHE A 89 -3.85 -5.78 21.01
N VAL A 90 -3.59 -6.24 19.78
CA VAL A 90 -4.21 -5.67 18.58
C VAL A 90 -5.73 -5.84 18.60
N ASP A 91 -6.23 -7.03 18.93
CA ASP A 91 -7.65 -7.33 18.94
C ASP A 91 -8.41 -6.50 19.99
N ASP A 92 -7.80 -6.28 21.16
CA ASP A 92 -8.38 -5.46 22.25
C ASP A 92 -8.36 -3.96 21.94
N ASN A 93 -7.35 -3.47 21.20
CA ASN A 93 -7.13 -2.03 21.00
C ASN A 93 -7.60 -1.50 19.64
N ALA A 94 -7.65 -2.33 18.59
CA ALA A 94 -8.09 -1.91 17.26
C ALA A 94 -9.50 -1.28 17.25
N PRO A 95 -10.51 -1.84 17.95
CA PRO A 95 -11.84 -1.24 17.98
C PRO A 95 -11.85 0.16 18.58
N MET A 96 -11.14 0.37 19.69
CA MET A 96 -11.03 1.69 20.33
C MET A 96 -10.43 2.74 19.37
N ILE A 97 -9.37 2.37 18.64
CA ILE A 97 -8.71 3.28 17.69
C ILE A 97 -9.63 3.57 16.50
N LYS A 98 -10.33 2.56 15.98
CA LYS A 98 -11.32 2.70 14.92
C LYS A 98 -12.46 3.63 15.34
N ASP A 99 -13.03 3.43 16.52
CA ASP A 99 -14.13 4.25 17.04
C ASP A 99 -13.70 5.70 17.20
N LYS A 100 -12.46 5.91 17.68
CA LYS A 100 -11.85 7.25 17.73
C LYS A 100 -11.72 7.85 16.33
N ALA A 101 -11.25 7.09 15.34
CA ALA A 101 -11.12 7.53 13.96
C ALA A 101 -12.48 7.95 13.38
N VAL A 102 -13.52 7.13 13.56
CA VAL A 102 -14.90 7.46 13.15
C VAL A 102 -15.38 8.76 13.80
N LYS A 103 -15.10 8.95 15.10
CA LYS A 103 -15.53 10.15 15.84
C LYS A 103 -14.83 11.43 15.36
N ILE A 104 -13.54 11.36 15.03
CA ILE A 104 -12.77 12.54 14.61
C ILE A 104 -12.88 12.82 13.11
N ALA A 105 -13.22 11.82 12.30
CA ALA A 105 -13.25 11.93 10.84
C ALA A 105 -14.09 13.11 10.30
N PRO A 106 -15.30 13.42 10.82
CA PRO A 106 -16.06 14.58 10.35
C PRO A 106 -15.33 15.91 10.56
N GLY A 107 -14.63 16.08 11.69
CA GLY A 107 -13.91 17.31 12.01
C GLY A 107 -12.52 17.42 11.37
N THR A 108 -11.97 16.32 10.86
CA THR A 108 -10.65 16.29 10.20
C THR A 108 -10.79 16.11 8.69
N VAL A 109 -11.13 14.91 8.25
CA VAL A 109 -11.32 14.56 6.84
C VAL A 109 -12.54 15.28 6.26
N GLY A 110 -13.63 15.38 7.02
CA GLY A 110 -14.83 16.08 6.57
C GLY A 110 -14.59 17.56 6.30
N THR A 111 -13.84 18.25 7.18
CA THR A 111 -13.40 19.64 6.97
C THR A 111 -12.55 19.77 5.71
N LEU A 112 -11.57 18.88 5.51
CA LEU A 112 -10.74 18.90 4.30
C LEU A 112 -11.57 18.66 3.03
N LEU A 113 -12.53 17.74 3.06
CA LEU A 113 -13.42 17.50 1.91
C LEU A 113 -14.28 18.72 1.61
N ASP A 114 -14.78 19.41 2.64
CA ASP A 114 -15.56 20.63 2.46
C ASP A 114 -14.71 21.78 1.88
N GLU A 115 -13.47 21.96 2.35
CA GLU A 115 -12.59 23.02 1.85
C GLU A 115 -12.09 22.77 0.42
N ARG A 116 -11.90 21.50 0.04
CA ARG A 116 -11.16 21.12 -1.17
C ARG A 116 -12.05 20.70 -2.33
N PHE A 117 -13.29 20.33 -2.09
CA PHE A 117 -14.20 19.89 -3.13
C PHE A 117 -15.45 20.77 -3.19
N SER A 118 -15.94 20.98 -4.41
CA SER A 118 -17.28 21.51 -4.66
C SER A 118 -18.36 20.44 -4.42
N GLU A 119 -19.62 20.88 -4.31
CA GLU A 119 -20.76 19.97 -4.21
C GLU A 119 -20.88 19.06 -5.45
N ASP A 120 -20.65 19.60 -6.64
CA ASP A 120 -20.71 18.84 -7.90
C ASP A 120 -19.60 17.77 -7.97
N GLU A 121 -18.38 18.08 -7.56
CA GLU A 121 -17.28 17.09 -7.52
C GLU A 121 -17.55 15.99 -6.50
N LEU A 122 -18.09 16.32 -5.32
CA LEU A 122 -18.48 15.32 -4.32
C LEU A 122 -19.59 14.40 -4.82
N LYS A 123 -20.56 14.96 -5.55
CA LYS A 123 -21.62 14.19 -6.19
C LYS A 123 -21.07 13.24 -7.26
N GLN A 124 -20.18 13.71 -8.12
CA GLN A 124 -19.51 12.89 -9.13
C GLN A 124 -18.69 11.77 -8.50
N LEU A 125 -17.94 12.09 -7.44
CA LEU A 125 -17.14 11.12 -6.70
C LEU A 125 -18.01 10.02 -6.08
N LEU A 126 -19.11 10.40 -5.42
CA LEU A 126 -20.06 9.43 -4.85
C LEU A 126 -20.68 8.55 -5.93
N ALA A 127 -21.13 9.12 -7.04
CA ALA A 127 -21.70 8.35 -8.15
C ALA A 127 -20.70 7.34 -8.72
N TRP A 128 -19.42 7.71 -8.82
CA TRP A 128 -18.37 6.80 -9.25
C TRP A 128 -18.11 5.69 -8.23
N LEU A 129 -17.96 6.01 -6.94
CA LEU A 129 -17.73 5.03 -5.88
C LEU A 129 -18.88 4.02 -5.72
N GLU A 130 -20.11 4.48 -5.93
CA GLU A 130 -21.31 3.63 -5.84
C GLU A 130 -21.58 2.84 -7.13
N SER A 131 -20.87 3.16 -8.21
CA SER A 131 -21.05 2.53 -9.52
C SER A 131 -20.92 1.01 -9.44
N PRO A 132 -21.92 0.24 -9.92
CA PRO A 132 -21.81 -1.21 -10.03
C PRO A 132 -20.63 -1.65 -10.91
N VAL A 133 -20.28 -0.84 -11.91
CA VAL A 133 -19.12 -1.09 -12.79
C VAL A 133 -17.83 -0.95 -12.02
N TYR A 134 -17.69 0.09 -11.18
CA TYR A 134 -16.53 0.25 -10.31
C TYR A 134 -16.41 -0.92 -9.33
N LYS A 135 -17.51 -1.30 -8.66
CA LYS A 135 -17.53 -2.47 -7.75
C LYS A 135 -17.12 -3.76 -8.45
N LYS A 136 -17.65 -4.03 -9.65
CA LYS A 136 -17.27 -5.20 -10.46
C LYS A 136 -15.79 -5.16 -10.81
N PHE A 137 -15.28 -4.01 -11.24
CA PHE A 137 -13.86 -3.84 -11.57
C PHE A 137 -12.96 -4.10 -10.36
N SER A 138 -13.29 -3.55 -9.18
CA SER A 138 -12.54 -3.79 -7.94
C SER A 138 -12.55 -5.26 -7.53
N GLN A 139 -13.67 -5.98 -7.71
CA GLN A 139 -13.78 -7.41 -7.39
C GLN A 139 -12.87 -8.28 -8.27
N ILE A 140 -12.84 -8.02 -9.58
CA ILE A 140 -12.03 -8.81 -10.52
C ILE A 140 -10.55 -8.40 -10.54
N ASN A 141 -10.18 -7.29 -9.91
CA ASN A 141 -8.81 -6.77 -9.98
C ASN A 141 -7.75 -7.78 -9.52
N GLY A 142 -8.07 -8.60 -8.50
CA GLY A 142 -7.19 -9.70 -8.07
C GLY A 142 -7.03 -10.80 -9.13
N GLU A 143 -8.11 -11.15 -9.83
CA GLU A 143 -8.07 -12.11 -10.94
C GLU A 143 -7.25 -11.58 -12.13
N LEU A 144 -7.40 -10.29 -12.45
CA LEU A 144 -6.62 -9.63 -13.49
C LEU A 144 -5.11 -9.67 -13.16
N GLN A 145 -4.74 -9.35 -11.91
CA GLN A 145 -3.36 -9.43 -11.44
C GLN A 145 -2.82 -10.86 -11.48
N LYS A 146 -3.63 -11.84 -11.07
CA LYS A 146 -3.26 -13.26 -11.14
C LYS A 146 -3.01 -13.69 -12.58
N ALA A 147 -3.92 -13.39 -13.50
CA ALA A 147 -3.79 -13.75 -14.90
C ALA A 147 -2.52 -13.15 -15.52
N LEU A 148 -2.22 -11.88 -15.24
CA LEU A 148 -0.99 -11.24 -15.67
C LEU A 148 0.26 -11.88 -15.05
N GLY A 149 0.22 -12.14 -13.74
CA GLY A 149 1.32 -12.75 -12.99
C GLY A 149 1.66 -14.15 -13.46
N ASP A 150 0.65 -15.01 -13.65
CA ASP A 150 0.83 -16.38 -14.14
C ASP A 150 1.48 -16.37 -15.53
N LYS A 151 1.04 -15.50 -16.44
CA LYS A 151 1.62 -15.36 -17.78
C LYS A 151 3.04 -14.79 -17.74
N LEU A 152 3.27 -13.75 -16.93
CA LEU A 152 4.59 -13.14 -16.78
C LEU A 152 5.61 -14.13 -16.22
N LEU A 153 5.22 -14.95 -15.25
CA LEU A 153 6.08 -16.00 -14.70
C LEU A 153 6.41 -17.04 -15.78
N ALA A 154 5.42 -17.53 -16.51
CA ALA A 154 5.63 -18.51 -17.57
C ALA A 154 6.61 -18.01 -18.65
N GLU A 155 6.51 -16.73 -19.05
CA GLU A 155 7.38 -16.14 -20.06
C GLU A 155 8.78 -15.80 -19.54
N THR A 156 8.91 -15.43 -18.26
CA THR A 156 10.20 -14.99 -17.68
C THR A 156 10.99 -16.09 -17.00
N ALA A 157 10.35 -17.18 -16.54
CA ALA A 157 10.98 -18.26 -15.78
C ALA A 157 12.24 -18.84 -16.48
N PRO A 158 12.25 -19.18 -17.78
CA PRO A 158 13.43 -19.75 -18.42
C PRO A 158 14.65 -18.80 -18.40
N THR A 159 14.39 -17.51 -18.59
CA THR A 159 15.44 -16.47 -18.58
C THR A 159 15.95 -16.26 -17.15
N LEU A 160 15.05 -16.23 -16.17
CA LEU A 160 15.42 -16.07 -14.76
C LEU A 160 16.20 -17.28 -14.25
N GLU A 161 15.79 -18.51 -14.55
CA GLU A 161 16.53 -19.72 -14.20
C GLU A 161 17.97 -19.70 -14.70
N THR A 162 18.16 -19.25 -15.95
CA THR A 162 19.49 -19.09 -16.54
C THR A 162 20.32 -18.06 -15.77
N ARG A 163 19.74 -16.90 -15.44
CA ARG A 163 20.41 -15.85 -14.66
C ARG A 163 20.67 -16.28 -13.21
N PHE A 164 19.77 -17.05 -12.60
CA PHE A 164 19.94 -17.59 -11.26
C PHE A 164 21.13 -18.57 -11.20
N LYS A 165 21.27 -19.46 -12.19
CA LYS A 165 22.44 -20.34 -12.29
C LYS A 165 23.74 -19.55 -12.42
N ALA A 166 23.77 -18.51 -13.26
CA ALA A 166 24.92 -17.64 -13.41
C ALA A 166 25.28 -16.92 -12.09
N LEU A 167 24.25 -16.43 -11.37
CA LEU A 167 24.42 -15.81 -10.06
C LEU A 167 24.99 -16.80 -9.03
N GLN A 168 24.44 -18.01 -8.95
CA GLN A 168 24.92 -19.07 -8.05
C GLN A 168 26.40 -19.39 -8.30
N GLN A 169 26.82 -19.48 -9.57
CA GLN A 169 28.22 -19.68 -9.93
C GLN A 169 29.10 -18.51 -9.50
N SER A 170 28.63 -17.27 -9.68
CA SER A 170 29.37 -16.08 -9.24
C SER A 170 29.54 -16.06 -7.72
N VAL A 171 28.47 -16.32 -6.96
CA VAL A 171 28.50 -16.40 -5.50
C VAL A 171 29.42 -17.52 -5.03
N GLY A 172 29.35 -18.71 -5.65
CA GLY A 172 30.25 -19.82 -5.34
C GLY A 172 31.73 -19.46 -5.54
N LYS A 173 32.06 -18.76 -6.63
CA LYS A 173 33.42 -18.23 -6.86
C LYS A 173 33.86 -17.26 -5.77
N HIS A 174 32.99 -16.34 -5.35
CA HIS A 174 33.30 -15.40 -4.26
C HIS A 174 33.50 -16.08 -2.90
N LEU A 175 32.79 -17.17 -2.65
CA LEU A 175 32.89 -17.95 -1.41
C LEU A 175 34.02 -19.00 -1.44
N GLY A 176 34.76 -19.12 -2.55
CA GLY A 176 35.81 -20.14 -2.72
C GLY A 176 35.27 -21.58 -2.82
N ILE A 177 33.97 -21.75 -3.09
CA ILE A 177 33.33 -23.06 -3.26
C ILE A 177 33.44 -23.42 -4.75
N ALA A 178 34.35 -24.33 -5.10
CA ALA A 178 34.42 -24.87 -6.44
C ALA A 178 33.19 -25.76 -6.71
N PRO A 179 32.52 -25.64 -7.87
CA PRO A 179 31.53 -26.63 -8.28
C PRO A 179 32.18 -28.02 -8.33
N PRO A 180 31.45 -29.12 -8.01
CA PRO A 180 32.02 -30.45 -8.05
C PRO A 180 32.62 -30.69 -9.43
N ALA A 181 33.92 -30.99 -9.47
CA ALA A 181 34.55 -31.44 -10.70
C ALA A 181 33.80 -32.69 -11.17
N ALA A 182 33.25 -32.66 -12.38
CA ALA A 182 32.81 -33.88 -13.04
C ALA A 182 34.01 -34.84 -13.03
N SER A 183 33.89 -35.95 -12.29
CA SER A 183 34.97 -36.89 -12.08
C SER A 183 35.46 -37.38 -13.44
N SER A 184 36.64 -36.95 -13.85
CA SER A 184 37.31 -37.46 -15.04
C SER A 184 37.62 -38.93 -14.79
N ALA A 185 36.92 -39.80 -15.51
CA ALA A 185 37.21 -41.22 -15.53
C ALA A 185 38.70 -41.44 -15.86
N PRO A 186 39.41 -42.39 -15.20
CA PRO A 186 40.83 -42.58 -15.42
C PRO A 186 41.11 -42.99 -16.86
N ALA A 187 42.06 -42.31 -17.51
CA ALA A 187 42.57 -42.68 -18.82
C ALA A 187 43.15 -44.10 -18.79
N ALA A 188 42.63 -44.98 -19.64
CA ALA A 188 43.19 -46.30 -19.87
C ALA A 188 44.62 -46.17 -20.46
N LYS A 189 45.58 -46.86 -19.85
CA LYS A 189 46.98 -46.92 -20.30
C LYS A 189 47.09 -47.51 -21.72
N PRO A 190 48.07 -47.07 -22.54
CA PRO A 190 48.30 -47.65 -23.86
C PRO A 190 48.99 -49.02 -23.72
N ALA A 191 48.45 -50.03 -24.40
CA ALA A 191 49.08 -51.33 -24.53
C ALA A 191 50.09 -51.29 -25.69
N LYS A 192 51.34 -51.70 -25.41
CA LYS A 192 52.41 -51.89 -26.40
C LYS A 192 52.09 -53.09 -27.29
N LYS A 193 52.17 -52.92 -28.61
CA LYS A 193 52.88 -53.84 -29.50
C LYS A 193 53.22 -53.14 -30.81
#